data_AF-A0A060CFE8-F1
#
_entry.id   AF-A0A060CFE8-F1
#
_cell.length_a   1.000
_cell.length_b   1.000
_cell.length_c   1.000
_cell.angle_alpha   90.00
_cell.angle_beta   90.00
_cell.angle_gamma   90.00
#
_symmetry.space_group_name_H-M   'P 1'
#
loop_
_entity.id
_entity.type
_entity.pdbx_description
1 polymer ?
#
loop_
_entity_poly.entity_id
_entity_poly.type
_entity_poly.pdbx_seq_one_letter_code
_entity_poly.pdbx_strand_id
1 'polypeptide(L)'
;RRYLAFSRGSLEFLLPGNAKVLAFLRKYGEEVILVVANLSRFSQIVQLDLSAYRGRRAEELFGGDNFFEITDQPATFTIGPRGYYWLELKPISVAQAEAADASLPVLSIPGVWSEELVHELEHRVLATFLPFLPLVRIQGQNDPVRAGCRDLFQS
;
A
#
# COMPACT_ATOMS: atom_id res chain seq x y z
N ARG A 1 -2.24 -19.61 0.09
CA ARG A 1 -0.79 -19.81 -0.20
C ARG A 1 -0.09 -20.15 1.12
N ARG A 2 0.73 -21.20 1.20
CA ARG A 2 1.25 -21.74 2.48
C ARG A 2 2.77 -21.55 2.51
N TYR A 3 3.24 -20.45 3.07
CA TYR A 3 4.67 -20.14 3.17
C TYR A 3 5.37 -21.09 4.16
N LEU A 4 6.32 -21.88 3.67
CA LEU A 4 7.02 -22.87 4.49
C LEU A 4 8.01 -22.20 5.44
N ALA A 5 8.54 -21.04 5.08
CA ALA A 5 9.43 -20.25 5.92
C ALA A 5 8.88 -19.97 7.35
N PHE A 6 7.56 -19.80 7.52
CA PHE A 6 6.94 -19.62 8.84
C PHE A 6 7.01 -20.86 9.74
N SER A 7 7.03 -22.06 9.15
CA SER A 7 6.99 -23.32 9.92
C SER A 7 8.35 -24.01 10.00
N ARG A 8 9.19 -23.85 8.97
CA ARG A 8 10.45 -24.59 8.81
C ARG A 8 11.66 -23.69 8.55
N GLY A 9 11.43 -22.40 8.35
CA GLY A 9 12.52 -21.47 8.05
C GLY A 9 13.39 -21.14 9.25
N SER A 10 14.65 -20.81 8.97
CA SER A 10 15.57 -20.23 9.96
C SER A 10 15.08 -18.85 10.38
N LEU A 11 15.50 -18.39 11.57
CA LEU A 11 15.16 -17.10 12.15
C LEU A 11 16.43 -16.24 12.28
N GLU A 12 16.40 -15.02 11.76
CA GLU A 12 17.51 -14.07 11.84
C GLU A 12 17.00 -12.70 12.29
N PHE A 13 17.52 -12.15 13.39
CA PHE A 13 17.11 -10.85 13.90
C PHE A 13 17.89 -9.70 13.25
N LEU A 14 17.20 -8.61 12.91
CA LEU A 14 17.78 -7.41 12.28
C LEU A 14 18.17 -6.31 13.29
N LEU A 15 17.98 -6.56 14.60
CA LEU A 15 18.37 -5.69 15.73
C LEU A 15 18.30 -4.17 15.44
N PRO A 16 17.09 -3.63 15.20
CA PRO A 16 16.93 -2.21 14.94
C PRO A 16 17.32 -1.33 16.13
N GLY A 17 17.70 -0.08 15.85
CA GLY A 17 17.96 0.93 16.89
C GLY A 17 16.74 1.29 17.75
N ASN A 18 15.53 0.85 17.36
CA ASN A 18 14.30 1.03 18.14
C ASN A 18 13.83 -0.31 18.73
N ALA A 19 14.13 -0.55 20.01
CA ALA A 19 13.75 -1.77 20.73
C ALA A 19 12.24 -1.98 20.90
N LYS A 20 11.41 -0.95 20.61
CA LYS A 20 9.94 -1.10 20.58
C LYS A 20 9.45 -1.78 19.31
N VAL A 21 10.32 -1.94 18.32
CA VAL A 21 10.02 -2.62 17.07
C VAL A 21 10.85 -3.90 16.98
N LEU A 22 10.16 -5.02 16.79
CA LEU A 22 10.76 -6.32 16.55
C LEU A 22 10.88 -6.54 15.05
N ALA A 23 12.10 -6.74 14.54
CA ALA A 23 12.35 -7.04 13.14
C ALA A 23 13.20 -8.30 12.99
N PHE A 24 12.73 -9.24 12.16
CA PHE A 24 13.43 -10.49 11.86
C PHE A 24 13.07 -11.04 10.49
N LEU A 25 13.92 -11.93 9.98
CA LEU A 25 13.75 -12.66 8.76
C LEU A 25 13.45 -14.13 9.03
N ARG A 26 12.61 -14.71 8.19
CA ARG A 26 12.37 -16.15 8.10
C ARG A 26 12.81 -16.65 6.73
N LYS A 27 13.73 -17.61 6.68
CA LYS A 27 14.29 -18.11 5.41
C LYS A 27 14.08 -19.62 5.24
N TYR A 28 13.56 -20.04 4.09
CA TYR A 28 13.45 -21.45 3.74
C TYR A 28 13.56 -21.65 2.23
N GLY A 29 14.65 -22.28 1.77
CA GLY A 29 14.96 -22.32 0.34
C GLY A 29 15.10 -20.90 -0.21
N GLU A 30 14.34 -20.59 -1.25
CA GLU A 30 14.28 -19.25 -1.88
C GLU A 30 13.32 -18.29 -1.16
N GLU A 31 12.46 -18.78 -0.27
CA GLU A 31 11.50 -17.96 0.46
C GLU A 31 12.22 -17.14 1.54
N VAL A 32 12.13 -15.81 1.44
CA VAL A 32 12.63 -14.89 2.47
C VAL A 32 11.49 -13.98 2.90
N ILE A 33 11.10 -14.08 4.16
CA ILE A 33 10.01 -13.29 4.75
C ILE A 33 10.58 -12.36 5.80
N LEU A 34 10.40 -11.06 5.58
CA LEU A 34 10.65 -10.02 6.55
C LEU A 34 9.41 -9.78 7.41
N VAL A 35 9.58 -9.88 8.72
CA VAL A 35 8.56 -9.53 9.71
C VAL A 35 9.03 -8.29 10.45
N VAL A 36 8.19 -7.25 10.47
CA VAL A 36 8.41 -6.03 11.25
C VAL A 36 7.18 -5.78 12.10
N ALA A 37 7.31 -5.84 13.42
CA ALA A 37 6.20 -5.75 14.36
C ALA A 37 6.44 -4.66 15.40
N ASN A 38 5.50 -3.72 15.51
CA ASN A 38 5.52 -2.71 16.56
C ASN A 38 4.92 -3.29 17.85
N LEU A 39 5.75 -3.40 18.89
CA LEU A 39 5.34 -3.86 20.21
C LEU A 39 4.74 -2.74 21.07
N SER A 40 4.86 -1.49 20.63
CA SER A 40 4.31 -0.31 21.29
C SER A 40 2.82 -0.12 21.04
N ARG A 41 2.13 0.53 21.99
CA ARG A 41 0.78 1.08 21.81
C ARG A 41 0.76 2.44 21.08
N PHE A 42 1.93 2.93 20.67
CA PHE A 42 2.09 4.19 19.95
C PHE A 42 2.76 3.93 18.59
N SER A 43 2.52 4.79 17.61
CA SER A 43 3.21 4.72 16.33
C SER A 43 4.72 4.78 16.51
N GLN A 44 5.46 3.99 15.72
CA GLN A 44 6.91 3.93 15.76
C GLN A 44 7.48 4.09 14.36
N ILE A 45 8.70 4.61 14.30
CA ILE A 45 9.54 4.61 13.12
C ILE A 45 10.76 3.73 13.37
N VAL A 46 11.20 3.00 12.35
CA VAL A 46 12.41 2.18 12.39
C VAL A 46 13.12 2.20 11.04
N GLN A 47 14.44 2.15 11.08
CA GLN A 47 15.28 1.93 9.89
C GLN A 47 15.90 0.54 9.97
N LEU A 48 15.82 -0.21 8.88
CA LEU A 48 16.35 -1.57 8.77
C LEU A 48 17.36 -1.62 7.62
N ASP A 49 18.56 -2.13 7.91
CA ASP A 49 19.52 -2.48 6.87
C ASP A 49 19.08 -3.78 6.20
N LEU A 50 18.77 -3.68 4.91
CA LEU A 50 18.37 -4.80 4.05
C LEU A 50 19.32 -4.96 2.85
N SER A 51 20.49 -4.32 2.88
CA SER A 51 21.46 -4.28 1.77
C SER A 51 21.84 -5.67 1.25
N ALA A 52 21.85 -6.69 2.11
CA ALA A 52 22.08 -8.09 1.73
C ALA A 52 21.02 -8.65 0.74
N TYR A 53 19.89 -7.97 0.57
CA TYR A 53 18.79 -8.33 -0.34
C TYR A 53 18.60 -7.32 -1.47
N ARG A 54 19.61 -6.48 -1.76
CA ARG A 54 19.60 -5.56 -2.89
C ARG A 54 19.16 -6.27 -4.19
N GLY A 55 18.34 -5.58 -4.99
CA GLY A 55 17.82 -6.13 -6.25
C GLY A 55 16.62 -7.06 -6.07
N ARG A 56 16.09 -7.13 -4.84
CA ARG A 56 14.79 -7.73 -4.53
C ARG A 56 13.74 -6.64 -4.28
N ARG A 57 12.47 -7.01 -4.39
CA ARG A 57 11.32 -6.20 -4.01
C ARG A 57 10.61 -6.82 -2.81
N ALA A 58 10.05 -5.97 -1.96
CA ALA A 58 9.21 -6.37 -0.85
C ALA A 58 7.75 -6.37 -1.29
N GLU A 59 7.09 -7.52 -1.20
CA GLU A 59 5.66 -7.69 -1.45
C GLU A 59 4.92 -7.99 -0.16
N GLU A 60 3.77 -7.33 0.05
CA GLU A 60 2.93 -7.58 1.21
C GLU A 60 2.19 -8.93 1.06
N LEU A 61 2.27 -9.79 2.08
CA LEU A 61 1.81 -11.17 1.98
C LEU A 61 0.29 -11.36 1.85
N PHE A 62 -0.51 -10.41 2.33
CA PHE A 62 -1.97 -10.53 2.36
C PHE A 62 -2.65 -9.92 1.12
N GLY A 63 -2.18 -8.76 0.68
CA GLY A 63 -2.71 -7.98 -0.45
C GLY A 63 -1.95 -8.20 -1.75
N GLY A 64 -0.71 -8.69 -1.70
CA GLY A 64 0.12 -8.91 -2.89
C GLY A 64 0.67 -7.64 -3.54
N ASP A 65 0.43 -6.47 -2.93
CA ASP A 65 0.91 -5.19 -3.41
C ASP A 65 2.42 -5.03 -3.18
N ASN A 66 3.04 -4.30 -4.11
CA ASN A 66 4.43 -3.90 -4.03
C ASN A 66 4.59 -2.83 -2.97
N PHE A 67 5.44 -3.09 -1.99
CA PHE A 67 5.73 -2.13 -0.94
C PHE A 67 6.88 -1.20 -1.33
N PHE A 68 8.05 -1.77 -1.67
CA PHE A 68 9.24 -1.03 -2.13
C PHE A 68 10.30 -1.97 -2.73
N GLU A 69 11.24 -1.39 -3.46
CA GLU A 69 12.47 -2.06 -3.91
C GLU A 69 13.60 -1.90 -2.90
N ILE A 70 14.37 -2.96 -2.70
CA ILE A 70 15.49 -2.97 -1.76
C ILE A 70 16.72 -2.38 -2.43
N THR A 71 17.22 -1.29 -1.85
CA THR A 71 18.43 -0.59 -2.27
C THR A 71 19.56 -0.80 -1.26
N ASP A 72 20.69 -0.11 -1.46
CA ASP A 72 21.80 -0.12 -0.49
C ASP A 72 21.53 0.75 0.75
N GLN A 73 20.46 1.55 0.73
CA GLN A 73 20.11 2.43 1.83
C GLN A 73 19.14 1.72 2.80
N PRO A 74 19.24 2.00 4.11
CA PRO A 74 18.30 1.44 5.08
C PRO A 74 16.83 1.77 4.75
N ALA A 75 15.99 0.75 4.76
CA ALA A 75 14.56 0.90 4.55
C ALA A 75 13.90 1.49 5.80
N THR A 76 13.10 2.54 5.64
CA THR A 76 12.39 3.20 6.74
C THR A 76 10.94 2.74 6.79
N PHE A 77 10.50 2.29 7.96
CA PHE A 77 9.13 1.85 8.19
C PHE A 77 8.46 2.75 9.24
N THR A 78 7.26 3.23 8.92
CA THR A 78 6.37 3.86 9.89
C THR A 78 5.23 2.90 10.19
N ILE A 79 5.05 2.54 11.46
CA ILE A 79 4.13 1.47 11.87
C ILE A 79 3.21 2.01 12.95
N GLY A 80 1.90 1.87 12.75
CA GLY A 80 0.89 2.25 13.73
C GLY A 80 0.98 1.44 15.03
N PRO A 81 0.23 1.82 16.09
CA PRO A 81 0.12 1.07 17.34
C PRO A 81 -0.18 -0.41 17.10
N ARG A 82 0.61 -1.32 17.70
CA ARG A 82 0.45 -2.78 17.57
C ARG A 82 0.42 -3.29 16.11
N GLY A 83 0.85 -2.47 15.15
CA GLY A 83 0.88 -2.80 13.73
C GLY A 83 2.04 -3.73 13.39
N TYR A 84 1.92 -4.42 12.26
CA TYR A 84 2.96 -5.29 11.74
C TYR A 84 2.93 -5.35 10.22
N TYR A 85 4.08 -5.70 9.63
CA TYR A 85 4.24 -6.02 8.22
C TYR A 85 4.82 -7.41 8.07
N TRP A 86 4.24 -8.22 7.18
CA TRP A 86 4.84 -9.45 6.67
C TRP A 86 5.11 -9.26 5.18
N LEU A 87 6.38 -9.22 4.83
CA LEU A 87 6.82 -8.91 3.49
C LEU A 87 7.64 -10.06 2.93
N GLU A 88 7.31 -10.53 1.72
CA GLU A 88 8.15 -11.47 0.99
C GLU A 88 9.17 -10.71 0.14
N LEU A 89 10.44 -11.08 0.27
CA LEU A 89 11.53 -10.45 -0.46
C LEU A 89 11.84 -11.26 -1.73
N LYS A 90 11.29 -10.84 -2.87
CA LYS A 90 11.40 -11.54 -4.16
C LYS A 90 12.41 -10.90 -5.10
N PRO A 91 13.13 -11.68 -5.93
CA PRO A 91 13.88 -11.14 -7.05
C PRO A 91 12.99 -10.29 -7.97
N ILE A 92 13.50 -9.14 -8.43
CA ILE A 92 12.83 -8.35 -9.46
C ILE A 92 13.00 -9.07 -10.80
N SER A 93 11.89 -9.39 -11.48
CA SER A 93 11.95 -9.97 -12.82
C SER A 93 12.05 -8.87 -13.88
N VAL A 94 12.76 -9.15 -14.97
CA VAL A 94 13.02 -8.18 -16.06
C VAL A 94 11.72 -7.62 -16.65
N ALA A 95 10.69 -8.47 -16.78
CA ALA A 95 9.37 -8.06 -17.28
C ALA A 95 8.61 -7.09 -16.34
N GLN A 96 8.91 -7.09 -15.04
CA GLN A 96 8.30 -6.15 -14.09
C GLN A 96 8.98 -4.78 -14.10
N ALA A 97 10.29 -4.72 -14.42
CA ALA A 97 11.02 -3.46 -14.53
C ALA A 97 10.52 -2.63 -15.72
N GLU A 98 10.18 -3.28 -16.84
CA GLU A 98 9.64 -2.61 -18.04
C GLU A 98 8.22 -2.05 -17.82
N ALA A 99 7.41 -2.70 -16.98
CA ALA A 99 6.05 -2.22 -16.66
C ALA A 99 6.04 -0.97 -15.78
N ALA A 100 7.07 -0.75 -14.95
CA ALA A 100 7.20 0.46 -14.14
C ALA A 100 7.55 1.70 -14.97
N ASP A 101 8.10 1.51 -16.18
CA ASP A 101 8.45 2.58 -17.13
C ASP A 101 7.27 2.96 -18.05
N ALA A 102 6.08 2.40 -17.81
CA ALA A 102 4.86 2.82 -18.47
C ALA A 102 4.56 4.29 -18.10
N SER A 103 4.66 5.18 -19.09
CA SER A 103 4.45 6.61 -18.90
C SER A 103 3.06 6.90 -18.34
N LEU A 104 3.03 7.47 -17.13
CA LEU A 104 1.79 7.99 -16.54
C LEU A 104 1.22 9.05 -17.49
N PRO A 105 -0.08 9.01 -17.84
CA PRO A 105 -0.64 10.02 -18.71
C PRO A 105 -0.66 11.37 -17.98
N VAL A 106 -0.13 12.38 -18.66
CA VAL A 106 -0.18 13.77 -18.19
C VAL A 106 -1.54 14.35 -18.54
N LEU A 107 -2.36 14.57 -17.52
CA LEU A 107 -3.64 15.26 -17.67
C LEU A 107 -3.39 16.78 -17.57
N SER A 108 -3.56 17.50 -18.68
CA SER A 108 -3.53 18.96 -18.68
C SER A 108 -4.92 19.49 -18.32
N ILE A 109 -5.06 20.10 -17.14
CA ILE A 109 -6.34 20.60 -16.63
C ILE A 109 -6.28 22.12 -16.41
N PRO A 110 -7.37 22.85 -16.68
CA PRO A 110 -7.47 24.25 -16.31
C PRO A 110 -7.27 24.35 -14.79
N GLY A 111 -6.48 25.30 -14.30
CA GLY A 111 -6.08 25.42 -12.90
C GLY A 111 -7.19 25.80 -11.90
N VAL A 112 -8.44 25.49 -12.23
CA VAL A 112 -9.63 25.77 -11.42
C VAL A 112 -10.39 24.45 -11.22
N TRP A 113 -10.72 24.14 -9.98
CA TRP A 113 -11.61 23.03 -9.64
C TRP A 113 -13.04 23.41 -10.04
N SER A 114 -13.46 23.01 -11.25
CA SER A 114 -14.81 23.24 -11.79
C SER A 114 -15.62 21.94 -11.85
N GLU A 115 -16.95 22.05 -11.95
CA GLU A 115 -17.81 20.87 -12.07
C GLU A 115 -17.55 20.08 -13.36
N GLU A 116 -17.18 20.76 -14.44
CA GLU A 116 -16.79 20.12 -15.70
C GLU A 116 -15.49 19.32 -15.56
N LEU A 117 -14.54 19.83 -14.75
CA LEU A 117 -13.29 19.13 -14.45
C LEU A 117 -13.54 17.88 -13.60
N VAL A 118 -14.41 17.97 -12.59
CA VAL A 118 -14.81 16.81 -11.77
C VAL A 118 -15.48 15.75 -12.66
N HIS A 119 -16.38 16.15 -13.56
CA HIS A 119 -17.04 15.25 -14.49
C HIS A 119 -16.05 14.53 -15.43
N GLU A 120 -15.07 15.25 -15.98
CA GLU A 120 -14.01 14.66 -16.81
C GLU A 120 -13.10 13.69 -16.03
N LEU A 121 -12.76 14.03 -14.78
CA LEU A 121 -12.00 13.14 -13.91
C LEU A 121 -12.79 11.87 -13.60
N GLU A 122 -14.07 11.97 -13.25
CA GLU A 122 -14.91 10.82 -12.90
C GLU A 122 -15.13 9.87 -14.10
N HIS A 123 -15.49 10.41 -15.26
CA HIS A 123 -15.94 9.58 -16.38
C HIS A 123 -14.83 9.16 -17.34
N ARG A 124 -13.73 9.91 -17.44
CA ARG A 124 -12.67 9.65 -18.41
C ARG A 124 -11.35 9.21 -17.80
N VAL A 125 -11.01 9.71 -16.62
CA VAL A 125 -9.72 9.42 -15.98
C VAL A 125 -9.87 8.30 -14.95
N LEU A 126 -10.68 8.53 -13.92
CA LEU A 126 -10.91 7.57 -12.84
C LEU A 126 -11.52 6.27 -13.35
N ALA A 127 -12.47 6.31 -14.29
CA ALA A 127 -13.02 5.10 -14.91
C ALA A 127 -11.95 4.23 -15.63
N THR A 128 -10.90 4.85 -16.16
CA THR A 128 -9.78 4.14 -16.81
C THR A 128 -8.76 3.60 -15.80
N PHE A 129 -8.59 4.26 -14.64
CA PHE A 129 -7.57 3.92 -13.63
C PHE A 129 -8.07 3.15 -12.40
N LEU A 130 -9.37 3.20 -12.09
CA LEU A 130 -9.99 2.47 -10.99
C LEU A 130 -10.48 1.04 -11.27
N PRO A 131 -10.38 0.40 -12.46
CA PRO A 131 -10.94 -0.94 -12.65
C PRO A 131 -10.16 -2.05 -11.90
N PHE A 132 -9.16 -1.69 -11.09
CA PHE A 132 -8.32 -2.64 -10.34
C PHE A 132 -8.60 -2.71 -8.83
N LEU A 133 -9.60 -2.02 -8.28
CA LEU A 133 -9.98 -2.15 -6.87
C LEU A 133 -11.30 -2.95 -6.71
N PRO A 134 -11.28 -4.19 -6.19
CA PRO A 134 -12.47 -5.03 -6.05
C PRO A 134 -13.31 -4.64 -4.82
N LEU A 135 -13.48 -3.36 -4.50
CA LEU A 135 -14.23 -2.92 -3.32
C LEU A 135 -14.88 -1.54 -3.52
N VAL A 136 -15.84 -1.42 -4.44
CA VAL A 136 -16.89 -0.41 -4.26
C VAL A 136 -18.24 -0.96 -4.72
N ARG A 137 -19.15 -1.20 -3.75
CA ARG A 137 -20.58 -1.37 -4.01
C ARG A 137 -21.28 -0.11 -3.50
N ILE A 138 -21.56 0.82 -4.40
CA ILE A 138 -22.37 2.00 -4.08
C ILE A 138 -23.85 1.58 -4.14
N GLN A 139 -24.52 1.46 -2.99
CA GLN A 139 -25.98 1.40 -2.95
C GLN A 139 -26.52 2.83 -2.86
N GLY A 140 -26.99 3.36 -3.99
CA GLY A 140 -27.81 4.56 -3.99
C GLY A 140 -29.21 4.22 -3.45
N GLN A 141 -29.53 4.71 -2.25
CA GLN A 141 -30.91 4.83 -1.81
C GLN A 141 -31.50 6.04 -2.55
N ASN A 142 -32.26 5.82 -3.62
CA ASN A 142 -33.07 6.87 -4.20
C ASN A 142 -34.19 7.22 -3.20
N ASP A 143 -34.03 8.30 -2.44
CA ASP A 143 -35.14 8.92 -1.73
C ASP A 143 -35.91 9.84 -2.69
N PRO A 144 -37.20 9.58 -2.96
CA PRO A 144 -38.03 10.48 -3.73
C PRO A 144 -38.61 11.51 -2.79
N VAL A 145 -37.92 12.63 -2.56
CA VAL A 145 -38.54 13.78 -1.89
C VAL A 145 -38.54 14.99 -2.82
N ARG A 146 -39.46 14.94 -3.77
CA ARG A 146 -40.24 16.11 -4.17
C ARG A 146 -41.62 15.99 -3.52
N ALA A 147 -41.81 16.62 -2.37
CA ALA A 147 -43.12 16.98 -1.85
C ALA A 147 -42.95 18.28 -1.06
N GLY A 148 -43.76 19.27 -1.40
CA GLY A 148 -43.51 20.67 -1.10
C GLY A 148 -43.61 21.06 0.38
N CYS A 149 -42.98 22.19 0.69
CA CYS A 149 -43.58 23.17 1.60
C CYS A 149 -43.13 24.56 1.17
N ARG A 150 -44.09 25.27 0.58
CA ARG A 150 -44.10 26.73 0.46
C ARG A 150 -44.36 27.31 1.85
N ASP A 151 -43.79 28.50 2.06
CA ASP A 151 -44.12 29.47 3.11
C ASP A 151 -43.73 29.09 4.54
N LEU A 152 -42.74 29.82 5.08
CA LEU A 152 -42.85 30.52 6.37
C LEU A 152 -41.62 31.45 6.55
N PHE A 153 -41.87 32.73 6.29
CA PHE A 153 -41.30 33.93 6.92
C PHE A 153 -39.83 34.33 6.68
N GLN A 154 -39.70 35.22 5.69
CA GLN A 154 -38.87 36.43 5.76
C GLN A 154 -39.28 37.29 6.99
N SER A 155 -38.29 37.98 7.58
CA SER A 155 -38.49 39.30 8.21
C SER A 155 -38.09 40.38 7.22
#